data_AF-A0A937A5R7-F1
#
_entry.id   AF-A0A937A5R7-F1
#
_cell.length_a   1.000
_cell.length_b   1.000
_cell.length_c   1.000
_cell.angle_alpha   90.00
_cell.angle_beta   90.00
_cell.angle_gamma   90.00
#
_symmetry.space_group_name_H-M   'P 1'
#
loop_
_entity.id
_entity.type
_entity.pdbx_description
1 polymer ?
#
loop_
_entity_poly.entity_id
_entity_poly.type
_entity_poly.pdbx_seq_one_letter_code
_entity_poly.pdbx_strand_id
1 'polypeptide(L)'
;MNRLQRGFTLIELMVVTAIVGILAGIAMPSFQEPLQKARRIDGITALLQLQMSQEQWRSGNTRYANLAELRSPATSSQRYYNLAVTDASASGYSLMATATGAQASDRRCRVLRVVVANGQATHASGTDERSTNPEADNRRCWGT
;
A
#
# COMPACT_ATOMS: atom_id res chain seq x y z
N MET A 1 19.31 34.76 -50.04
CA MET A 1 19.08 34.57 -48.58
C MET A 1 19.45 33.14 -48.21
N ASN A 2 20.73 32.86 -47.96
CA ASN A 2 21.17 31.52 -47.58
C ASN A 2 21.15 31.39 -46.05
N ARG A 3 20.13 30.71 -45.52
CA ARG A 3 20.18 30.24 -44.13
C ARG A 3 21.22 29.14 -44.06
N LEU A 4 22.32 29.40 -43.36
CA LEU A 4 23.29 28.38 -42.98
C LEU A 4 22.57 27.36 -42.07
N GLN A 5 22.28 26.17 -42.60
CA GLN A 5 21.87 25.04 -41.78
C GLN A 5 23.06 24.63 -40.89
N ARG A 6 23.06 25.06 -39.64
CA ARG A 6 24.00 24.59 -38.62
C ARG A 6 23.52 23.22 -38.13
N GLY A 7 24.30 22.18 -38.44
CA GLY A 7 24.10 20.84 -37.88
C GLY A 7 24.64 20.75 -36.45
N PHE A 8 24.04 19.88 -35.63
CA PHE A 8 24.54 19.53 -34.30
C PHE A 8 25.90 18.85 -34.39
N THR A 9 26.79 19.13 -33.44
CA THR A 9 28.10 18.45 -33.38
C THR A 9 27.99 17.13 -32.60
N LEU A 10 28.86 16.18 -32.92
CA LEU A 10 28.88 14.86 -32.28
C LEU A 10 29.24 14.97 -30.78
N ILE A 11 30.11 15.92 -30.43
CA ILE A 11 30.47 16.21 -29.03
C ILE A 11 29.29 16.81 -28.25
N GLU A 12 28.49 17.66 -28.88
CA GLU A 12 27.30 18.26 -28.26
C GLU A 12 26.24 17.20 -27.95
N LEU A 13 26.08 16.21 -28.84
CA LEU A 13 25.23 15.06 -28.57
C LEU A 13 25.76 14.17 -27.44
N MET A 14 27.08 13.96 -27.34
CA MET A 14 27.70 13.20 -26.24
C MET A 14 27.51 13.89 -24.89
N VAL A 15 27.65 15.21 -24.83
CA VAL A 15 27.42 15.96 -23.58
C VAL A 15 25.94 15.93 -23.20
N VAL A 16 25.02 16.11 -24.15
CA VAL A 16 23.57 16.06 -23.89
C VAL A 16 23.16 14.67 -23.37
N THR A 17 23.64 13.60 -24.00
CA THR A 17 23.32 12.22 -23.55
C THR A 17 23.93 11.91 -22.18
N ALA A 18 25.13 12.40 -21.89
CA ALA A 18 25.73 12.28 -20.56
C ALA A 18 24.89 13.01 -19.48
N ILE A 19 24.44 14.24 -19.76
CA ILE A 19 23.57 15.01 -18.84
C ILE A 19 22.23 14.29 -18.63
N VAL A 20 21.58 13.84 -19.72
CA VAL A 20 20.31 13.11 -19.65
C VAL A 20 20.46 11.81 -18.85
N GLY A 21 21.57 11.06 -19.02
CA GLY A 21 21.86 9.85 -18.25
C GLY A 21 21.98 10.11 -16.74
N ILE A 22 22.67 11.19 -16.35
CA ILE A 22 22.80 11.60 -14.94
C ILE A 22 21.43 11.99 -14.37
N LEU A 23 20.67 12.82 -15.09
CA LEU A 23 19.35 13.27 -14.65
C LEU A 23 18.36 12.10 -14.51
N ALA A 24 18.38 11.15 -15.45
CA ALA A 24 17.55 9.95 -15.40
C ALA A 24 17.84 9.08 -14.17
N GLY A 25 19.09 9.00 -13.73
CA GLY A 25 19.50 8.27 -12.53
C GLY A 25 18.94 8.84 -11.22
N ILE A 26 18.76 10.17 -11.15
CA ILE A 26 18.28 10.86 -9.94
C ILE A 26 16.74 10.89 -9.89
N ALA A 27 16.07 10.96 -11.04
CA ALA A 27 14.62 11.17 -11.10
C ALA A 27 13.78 9.94 -10.72
N MET A 28 14.25 8.71 -10.98
CA MET A 28 13.44 7.50 -10.74
C MET A 28 12.95 7.27 -9.30
N PRO A 29 13.76 7.45 -8.23
CA PRO A 29 13.30 7.14 -6.88
C PRO A 29 12.20 8.09 -6.36
N SER A 30 12.15 9.35 -6.82
CA SER A 30 11.21 10.33 -6.26
C SER A 30 9.74 10.08 -6.65
N PHE A 31 9.48 9.41 -7.78
CA PHE A 31 8.11 9.15 -8.24
C PHE A 31 7.44 7.95 -7.56
N GLN A 32 8.19 7.09 -6.85
CA GLN A 32 7.62 5.87 -6.28
C GLN A 32 6.80 6.12 -5.01
N GLU A 33 7.21 7.06 -4.16
CA GLU A 33 6.57 7.30 -2.86
C GLU A 33 5.14 7.85 -2.98
N PRO A 34 4.83 8.85 -3.84
CA PRO A 34 3.46 9.32 -4.03
C PRO A 34 2.54 8.22 -4.59
N LEU A 35 3.04 7.41 -5.52
CA LEU A 35 2.30 6.29 -6.08
C LEU A 35 2.01 5.21 -5.03
N GLN A 36 3.00 4.87 -4.21
CA GLN A 36 2.82 3.94 -3.10
C GLN A 36 1.77 4.47 -2.11
N LYS A 37 1.84 5.76 -1.75
CA LYS A 37 0.85 6.40 -0.87
C LYS A 37 -0.56 6.36 -1.45
N ALA A 38 -0.73 6.65 -2.75
CA ALA A 38 -2.03 6.55 -3.42
C ALA A 38 -2.56 5.10 -3.42
N ARG A 39 -1.70 4.11 -3.66
CA ARG A 39 -2.07 2.69 -3.66
C ARG A 39 -2.38 2.15 -2.26
N ARG A 40 -1.80 2.71 -1.19
CA ARG A 40 -2.17 2.35 0.19
C ARG A 40 -3.66 2.58 0.46
N ILE A 41 -4.28 3.55 -0.20
CA ILE A 41 -5.73 3.81 -0.09
C ILE A 41 -6.55 2.58 -0.52
N ASP A 42 -6.14 1.85 -1.56
CA ASP A 42 -6.85 0.61 -1.96
C ASP A 42 -6.84 -0.45 -0.85
N GLY A 43 -5.70 -0.64 -0.17
CA GLY A 43 -5.61 -1.52 0.99
C GLY A 43 -6.44 -1.04 2.18
N ILE A 44 -6.39 0.25 2.49
CA ILE A 44 -7.15 0.87 3.60
C ILE A 44 -8.66 0.75 3.34
N THR A 45 -9.12 1.05 2.13
CA THR A 45 -10.54 0.91 1.75
C THR A 45 -10.99 -0.54 1.85
N ALA A 46 -10.17 -1.50 1.42
CA ALA A 46 -10.49 -2.92 1.56
C ALA A 46 -10.59 -3.35 3.03
N LEU A 47 -9.72 -2.86 3.91
CA LEU A 47 -9.81 -3.12 5.34
C LEU A 47 -11.09 -2.51 5.96
N LEU A 48 -11.44 -1.27 5.58
CA LEU A 48 -12.69 -0.63 6.02
C LEU A 48 -13.93 -1.42 5.58
N GLN A 49 -13.93 -1.94 4.35
CA GLN A 49 -15.01 -2.82 3.86
C GLN A 49 -15.12 -4.09 4.69
N LEU A 50 -13.99 -4.74 5.00
CA LEU A 50 -13.98 -5.91 5.87
C LEU A 50 -14.49 -5.58 7.28
N GLN A 51 -14.14 -4.43 7.86
CA GLN A 51 -14.69 -4.01 9.16
C GLN A 51 -16.22 -3.87 9.10
N MET A 52 -16.76 -3.21 8.08
CA MET A 52 -18.21 -3.10 7.91
C MET A 52 -18.88 -4.48 7.78
N SER A 53 -18.28 -5.39 7.01
CA SER A 53 -18.79 -6.76 6.88
C SER A 53 -18.71 -7.53 8.20
N GLN A 54 -17.68 -7.31 9.02
CA GLN A 54 -17.57 -7.91 10.36
C GLN A 54 -18.70 -7.45 11.29
N GLU A 55 -18.99 -6.14 11.32
CA GLU A 55 -20.08 -5.61 12.15
C GLU A 55 -21.46 -6.09 11.68
N GLN A 56 -21.67 -6.17 10.35
CA GLN A 56 -22.88 -6.75 9.79
C GLN A 56 -23.04 -8.23 10.19
N TRP A 57 -21.97 -9.02 10.08
CA TRP A 57 -21.96 -10.43 10.49
C TRP A 57 -22.25 -10.59 11.99
N ARG A 58 -21.65 -9.74 12.83
CA ARG A 58 -21.76 -9.82 14.29
C ARG A 58 -23.18 -9.59 14.80
N SER A 59 -24.02 -8.90 14.03
CA SER A 59 -25.43 -8.68 14.36
C SER A 59 -26.25 -9.97 14.41
N GLY A 60 -25.85 -11.02 13.67
CA GLY A 60 -26.54 -12.32 13.64
C GLY A 60 -25.76 -13.48 14.27
N ASN A 61 -24.51 -13.25 14.70
CA ASN A 61 -23.59 -14.30 15.11
C ASN A 61 -22.90 -13.96 16.43
N THR A 62 -22.58 -14.98 17.24
CA THR A 62 -21.94 -14.80 18.55
C THR A 62 -20.44 -14.48 18.48
N ARG A 63 -19.84 -14.59 17.29
CA ARG A 63 -18.44 -14.27 17.03
C ARG A 63 -18.27 -13.55 15.70
N TYR A 64 -17.14 -12.87 15.56
CA TYR A 64 -16.67 -12.35 14.29
C TYR A 64 -16.32 -13.49 13.31
N ALA A 65 -16.37 -13.17 12.03
CA ALA A 65 -16.20 -14.11 10.94
C ALA A 65 -14.74 -14.22 10.50
N ASN A 66 -14.35 -15.38 9.97
CA ASN A 66 -13.18 -15.47 9.11
C ASN A 66 -13.50 -14.95 7.69
N LEU A 67 -12.49 -14.85 6.83
CA LEU A 67 -12.64 -14.27 5.50
C LEU A 67 -13.64 -15.05 4.60
N ALA A 68 -13.67 -16.38 4.70
CA ALA A 68 -14.55 -17.23 3.90
C ALA A 68 -16.02 -17.08 4.32
N GLU A 69 -16.27 -16.94 5.61
CA GLU A 69 -17.61 -16.69 6.17
C GLU A 69 -18.18 -15.34 5.73
N LEU A 70 -17.33 -14.31 5.65
CA LEU A 70 -17.68 -13.01 5.08
C LEU A 70 -17.94 -13.06 3.56
N ARG A 71 -17.55 -14.15 2.89
CA ARG A 71 -17.56 -14.28 1.42
C ARG A 71 -16.85 -13.12 0.71
N SER A 72 -15.84 -12.57 1.38
CA SER A 72 -15.09 -11.43 0.87
C SER A 72 -13.93 -11.92 -0.01
N PRO A 73 -13.60 -11.22 -1.11
CA PRO A 73 -12.42 -11.54 -1.89
C PRO A 73 -11.14 -11.44 -1.04
N ALA A 74 -10.18 -12.33 -1.30
CA ALA A 74 -8.86 -12.31 -0.65
C ALA A 74 -7.89 -11.27 -1.25
N THR A 75 -8.40 -10.34 -2.06
CA THR A 75 -7.62 -9.29 -2.72
C THR A 75 -8.39 -7.98 -2.71
N SER A 76 -7.68 -6.87 -2.59
CA SER A 76 -8.24 -5.53 -2.76
C SER A 76 -8.74 -5.28 -4.19
N SER A 77 -9.56 -4.24 -4.36
CA SER A 77 -10.24 -3.94 -5.63
C SER A 77 -9.27 -3.73 -6.80
N GLN A 78 -8.16 -3.03 -6.56
CA GLN A 78 -7.12 -2.78 -7.56
C GLN A 78 -5.99 -3.82 -7.49
N ARG A 79 -6.14 -4.87 -6.67
CA ARG A 79 -5.19 -5.99 -6.52
C ARG A 79 -3.78 -5.56 -6.08
N TYR A 80 -3.67 -4.44 -5.36
CA TYR A 80 -2.41 -4.04 -4.73
C TYR A 80 -2.17 -4.71 -3.38
N TYR A 81 -3.20 -5.35 -2.80
CA TYR A 81 -3.12 -6.01 -1.51
C TYR A 81 -3.84 -7.37 -1.53
N ASN A 82 -3.26 -8.35 -0.86
CA ASN A 82 -3.94 -9.57 -0.42
C ASN A 82 -4.53 -9.33 0.96
N LEU A 83 -5.73 -9.83 1.20
CA LEU A 83 -6.50 -9.60 2.42
C LEU A 83 -6.61 -10.88 3.23
N ALA A 84 -6.53 -10.76 4.55
CA ALA A 84 -6.74 -11.85 5.48
C ALA A 84 -7.46 -11.39 6.75
N VAL A 85 -8.26 -12.28 7.32
CA VAL A 85 -8.68 -12.21 8.72
C VAL A 85 -7.77 -13.17 9.48
N THR A 86 -6.84 -12.62 10.26
CA THR A 86 -5.80 -13.40 10.96
C THR A 86 -6.24 -13.87 12.34
N ASP A 87 -7.23 -13.20 12.93
CA ASP A 87 -7.90 -13.61 14.15
C ASP A 87 -9.37 -13.19 14.12
N ALA A 88 -10.25 -14.02 14.67
CA ALA A 88 -11.67 -13.74 14.78
C ALA A 88 -12.27 -14.48 15.98
N SER A 89 -12.77 -13.73 16.95
CA SER A 89 -13.30 -14.24 18.22
C SER A 89 -14.64 -13.59 18.57
N ALA A 90 -15.16 -13.88 19.77
CA ALA A 90 -16.37 -13.22 20.28
C ALA A 90 -16.13 -11.74 20.67
N SER A 91 -14.89 -11.41 21.05
CA SER A 91 -14.48 -10.12 21.63
C SER A 91 -13.69 -9.22 20.68
N GLY A 92 -13.33 -9.72 19.49
CA GLY A 92 -12.53 -8.95 18.55
C GLY A 92 -12.11 -9.72 17.31
N TYR A 93 -11.39 -9.02 16.43
CA TYR A 93 -10.83 -9.57 15.20
C TYR A 93 -9.58 -8.81 14.77
N SER A 94 -8.76 -9.46 13.94
CA SER A 94 -7.61 -8.83 13.28
C SER A 94 -7.71 -9.00 11.77
N LEU A 95 -7.62 -7.87 11.07
CA LEU A 95 -7.59 -7.78 9.61
C LEU A 95 -6.20 -7.40 9.15
N MET A 96 -5.78 -7.97 8.03
CA MET A 96 -4.47 -7.71 7.45
C MET A 96 -4.59 -7.51 5.94
N ALA A 97 -3.92 -6.48 5.44
CA ALA A 97 -3.70 -6.23 4.02
C ALA A 97 -2.19 -6.29 3.75
N THR A 98 -1.75 -7.33 3.04
CA THR A 98 -0.35 -7.52 2.64
C THR A 98 -0.18 -7.06 1.20
N ALA A 99 0.68 -6.08 0.95
CA ALA A 99 0.87 -5.55 -0.39
C ALA A 99 1.29 -6.65 -1.39
N THR A 100 1.05 -6.45 -2.67
CA THR A 100 1.45 -7.37 -3.75
C THR A 100 1.82 -6.59 -5.01
N GLY A 101 2.37 -7.29 -6.01
CA GLY A 101 2.73 -6.70 -7.30
C GLY A 101 3.60 -5.44 -7.14
N ALA A 102 3.21 -4.36 -7.82
CA ALA A 102 3.93 -3.09 -7.81
C ALA A 102 3.93 -2.39 -6.43
N GLN A 103 3.00 -2.73 -5.53
CA GLN A 103 2.98 -2.20 -4.16
C GLN A 103 3.98 -2.92 -3.24
N ALA A 104 4.55 -4.05 -3.68
CA ALA A 104 5.50 -4.81 -2.86
C ALA A 104 6.81 -4.08 -2.56
N SER A 105 7.13 -3.05 -3.34
CA SER A 105 8.27 -2.17 -3.10
C SER A 105 8.05 -1.18 -1.95
N ASP A 106 6.81 -1.00 -1.45
CA ASP A 106 6.51 -0.22 -0.25
C ASP A 106 6.92 -1.01 1.00
N ARG A 107 8.22 -1.20 1.21
CA ARG A 107 8.76 -2.13 2.22
C ARG A 107 8.41 -1.72 3.64
N ARG A 108 8.34 -0.43 3.94
CA ARG A 108 8.01 0.06 5.28
C ARG A 108 6.53 -0.14 5.61
N CYS A 109 5.66 0.04 4.62
CA CYS A 109 4.21 -0.13 4.77
C CYS A 109 3.71 -1.39 4.06
N ARG A 110 4.53 -2.44 4.06
CA ARG A 110 4.28 -3.69 3.33
C ARG A 110 2.98 -4.34 3.79
N VAL A 111 2.73 -4.27 5.09
CA VAL A 111 1.53 -4.78 5.73
C VAL A 111 0.80 -3.65 6.44
N LEU A 112 -0.51 -3.58 6.24
CA LEU A 112 -1.44 -2.75 6.99
C LEU A 112 -2.35 -3.65 7.82
N ARG A 113 -2.54 -3.33 9.10
CA ARG A 113 -3.34 -4.13 10.04
C ARG A 113 -4.33 -3.27 10.79
N VAL A 114 -5.54 -3.80 10.94
CA VAL A 114 -6.52 -3.29 11.90
C VAL A 114 -6.80 -4.38 12.91
N VAL A 115 -6.71 -4.05 14.19
CA VAL A 115 -7.12 -4.94 15.28
C VAL A 115 -8.26 -4.27 16.02
N VAL A 116 -9.40 -4.94 16.10
CA VAL A 116 -10.52 -4.51 16.91
C VAL A 116 -10.60 -5.43 18.12
N ALA A 117 -10.48 -4.86 19.31
CA ALA A 117 -10.63 -5.57 20.57
C ALA A 117 -11.45 -4.71 21.53
N ASN A 118 -12.46 -5.29 22.18
CA ASN A 118 -13.30 -4.60 23.16
C ASN A 118 -13.92 -3.28 22.62
N GLY A 119 -14.30 -3.25 21.33
CA GLY A 119 -14.90 -2.08 20.69
C GLY A 119 -13.93 -0.96 20.31
N GLN A 120 -12.62 -1.14 20.49
CA GLN A 120 -11.59 -0.19 20.08
C GLN A 120 -10.82 -0.72 18.88
N ALA A 121 -10.73 0.10 17.82
CA ALA A 121 -9.91 -0.19 16.65
C ALA A 121 -8.51 0.41 16.80
N THR A 122 -7.49 -0.40 16.55
CA THR A 122 -6.09 0.00 16.54
C THR A 122 -5.49 -0.29 15.16
N HIS A 123 -4.71 0.67 14.65
CA HIS A 123 -4.14 0.63 13.32
C HIS A 123 -2.63 0.47 13.45
N ALA A 124 -2.07 -0.50 12.73
CA ALA A 124 -0.64 -0.78 12.74
C ALA A 124 -0.15 -1.07 11.32
N SER A 125 1.12 -0.86 11.07
CA SER A 125 1.78 -1.30 9.85
C SER A 125 3.04 -2.10 10.17
N GLY A 126 3.60 -2.79 9.18
CA GLY A 126 4.82 -3.58 9.34
C GLY A 126 5.54 -3.83 8.03
N THR A 127 6.79 -4.26 8.14
CA THR A 127 7.61 -4.69 7.00
C THR A 127 7.25 -6.09 6.50
N ASP A 128 6.57 -6.87 7.35
CA ASP A 128 6.03 -8.19 7.08
C ASP A 128 4.81 -8.46 7.99
N GLU A 129 4.27 -9.68 7.93
CA GLU A 129 3.04 -10.07 8.63
C GLU A 129 3.24 -10.27 10.14
N ARG A 130 4.47 -10.24 10.65
CA ARG A 130 4.80 -10.50 12.06
C ARG A 130 5.35 -9.28 12.79
N SER A 131 5.96 -8.36 12.06
CA SER A 131 6.52 -7.11 12.57
C SER A 131 5.45 -6.03 12.74
N THR A 132 5.69 -5.14 13.70
CA THR A 132 4.92 -3.92 13.91
C THR A 132 5.88 -2.75 13.91
N ASN A 133 5.55 -1.72 13.16
CA ASN A 133 6.36 -0.52 13.02
C ASN A 133 6.24 0.38 14.27
N PRO A 134 7.26 1.22 14.52
CA PRO A 134 7.15 2.32 15.47
C PRO A 134 6.02 3.29 15.10
N GLU A 135 5.50 4.02 16.09
CA GLU A 135 4.35 4.91 15.93
C GLU A 135 4.54 6.00 14.86
N ALA A 136 5.77 6.48 14.67
CA ALA A 136 6.07 7.46 13.61
C ALA A 136 5.87 6.88 12.20
N ASP A 137 6.22 5.61 11.99
CA ASP A 137 6.05 4.91 10.71
C ASP A 137 4.61 4.44 10.52
N ASN A 138 3.92 4.03 11.58
CA ASN A 138 2.48 3.74 11.54
C ASN A 138 1.71 4.95 11.00
N ARG A 139 1.94 6.14 11.56
CA ARG A 139 1.34 7.40 11.11
C ARG A 139 1.59 7.69 9.63
N ARG A 140 2.81 7.45 9.14
CA ARG A 140 3.17 7.62 7.72
C ARG A 140 2.46 6.63 6.80
N CYS A 141 2.34 5.37 7.22
CA CYS A 141 1.69 4.33 6.44
C CYS A 141 0.18 4.52 6.36
N TRP A 142 -0.44 4.91 7.47
CA TRP A 142 -1.88 5.13 7.58
C TRP A 142 -2.35 6.52 7.15
N GLY A 143 -1.42 7.47 6.97
CA GLY A 143 -1.73 8.77 6.36
C GLY A 143 -2.40 9.77 7.30
N THR A 144 -1.86 9.94 8.51
CA THR A 144 -2.04 11.20 9.27
C THR A 144 -1.08 12.26 8.76
#